data_AF-A0AAW2SV11-F1
#
_entry.id   AF-A0AAW2SV11-F1
#
_cell.length_a   1.000
_cell.length_b   1.000
_cell.length_c   1.000
_cell.angle_alpha   90.00
_cell.angle_beta   90.00
_cell.angle_gamma   90.00
#
_symmetry.space_group_name_H-M   'P 1'
#
loop_
_entity.id
_entity.type
_entity.pdbx_description
1 polymer ?
#
loop_
_entity_poly.entity_id
_entity_poly.type
_entity_poly.pdbx_seq_one_letter_code
_entity_poly.pdbx_strand_id
1 'polypeptide(L)'
;MSSWVGTSLLALGEWFIIKMPLMSYIYAASKQISAAISPDQSSKAFKEVAIIRHPHIGEYAFGFITSSIILRKSTGSEELCCVYVPTNHLYLGDILLINSKDILRPNLSVREGIEIVISGGMSIPKLLTTIDPEFNL
;
A
#
# COMPACT_ATOMS: atom_id res chain seq x y z
N MET A 1 -24.53 38.41 -22.13
CA MET A 1 -24.44 38.34 -20.65
C MET A 1 -24.17 36.91 -20.16
N SER A 2 -23.44 36.08 -20.91
CA SER A 2 -23.24 34.65 -20.62
C SER A 2 -21.85 34.29 -20.07
N SER A 3 -20.89 35.22 -20.04
CA SER A 3 -19.50 34.93 -19.65
C SER A 3 -19.21 35.07 -18.15
N TRP A 4 -20.07 35.75 -17.38
CA TRP A 4 -19.81 35.98 -15.95
C TRP A 4 -20.37 34.86 -15.04
N VAL A 5 -21.47 34.24 -15.46
CA VAL A 5 -22.09 33.12 -14.74
C VAL A 5 -21.23 31.86 -14.87
N GLY A 6 -20.60 31.63 -16.03
CA GLY A 6 -19.72 30.49 -16.26
C GLY A 6 -18.43 30.53 -15.44
N THR A 7 -17.79 31.70 -15.34
CA THR A 7 -16.57 31.88 -14.54
C THR A 7 -16.82 31.71 -13.04
N SER A 8 -17.96 32.19 -12.53
CA SER A 8 -18.34 32.01 -11.13
C SER A 8 -18.69 30.56 -10.78
N LEU A 9 -19.32 29.82 -11.70
CA LEU A 9 -19.64 28.40 -11.50
C LEU A 9 -18.38 27.53 -11.47
N LEU A 10 -17.40 27.84 -12.33
CA LEU A 10 -16.09 27.18 -12.32
C LEU A 10 -15.30 27.48 -11.04
N ALA A 11 -15.29 28.74 -10.59
CA ALA A 11 -14.64 29.13 -9.33
C ALA A 11 -15.31 28.48 -8.10
N LEU A 12 -16.63 28.29 -8.12
CA LEU A 12 -17.34 27.55 -7.06
C LEU A 12 -16.98 26.07 -7.05
N GLY A 13 -16.84 25.46 -8.23
CA GLY A 13 -16.39 24.06 -8.39
C GLY A 13 -14.95 23.85 -7.93
N GLU A 14 -14.05 24.77 -8.26
CA GLU A 14 -12.66 24.77 -7.76
C GLU A 14 -12.61 24.91 -6.23
N TRP A 15 -13.40 25.82 -5.66
CA TRP A 15 -13.49 25.96 -4.21
C TRP A 15 -14.05 24.69 -3.54
N PHE A 16 -15.01 24.00 -4.18
CA PHE A 16 -15.58 22.75 -3.69
C PHE A 16 -14.56 21.60 -3.71
N ILE A 17 -13.73 21.51 -4.77
CA ILE A 17 -12.60 20.56 -4.87
C ILE A 17 -11.51 20.87 -3.84
N ILE A 18 -11.17 22.15 -3.64
CA ILE A 18 -10.15 22.57 -2.67
C ILE A 18 -10.63 22.35 -1.22
N LYS A 19 -11.94 22.43 -0.99
CA LYS A 19 -12.58 22.19 0.31
C LYS A 19 -13.16 20.78 0.44
N MET A 20 -12.85 19.85 -0.48
CA MET A 20 -13.45 18.51 -0.50
C MET A 20 -13.10 17.77 0.79
N PRO A 21 -14.09 17.53 1.67
CA PRO A 21 -13.91 16.79 2.91
C PRO A 21 -13.59 15.31 2.66
N LEU A 22 -13.55 14.86 1.40
CA LEU A 22 -13.24 13.48 1.02
C LEU A 22 -11.82 13.08 1.43
N MET A 23 -10.83 13.97 1.26
CA MET A 23 -9.48 13.70 1.78
C MET A 23 -9.48 13.61 3.30
N SER A 24 -10.27 14.43 4.00
CA SER A 24 -10.41 14.31 5.47
C SER A 24 -11.12 13.02 5.88
N TYR A 25 -12.07 12.51 5.09
CA TYR A 25 -12.74 11.23 5.34
C TYR A 25 -11.82 10.04 5.05
N ILE A 26 -11.02 10.10 3.98
CA ILE A 26 -10.01 9.08 3.65
C ILE A 26 -8.89 9.12 4.70
N TYR A 27 -8.41 10.29 5.10
CA TYR A 27 -7.46 10.45 6.19
C TYR A 27 -8.08 10.03 7.53
N ALA A 28 -9.35 10.30 7.80
CA ALA A 28 -10.01 9.90 9.04
C ALA A 28 -10.27 8.39 9.09
N ALA A 29 -10.63 7.76 7.97
CA ALA A 29 -10.76 6.31 7.85
C ALA A 29 -9.39 5.64 7.93
N SER A 30 -8.38 6.17 7.22
CA SER A 30 -6.98 5.76 7.34
C SER A 30 -6.46 5.96 8.75
N LYS A 31 -6.84 7.05 9.43
CA LYS A 31 -6.46 7.33 10.82
C LYS A 31 -7.25 6.48 11.80
N GLN A 32 -8.48 6.07 11.52
CA GLN A 32 -9.24 5.12 12.34
C GLN A 32 -8.67 3.71 12.22
N ILE A 33 -8.34 3.26 11.00
CA ILE A 33 -7.57 2.03 10.79
C ILE A 33 -6.20 2.18 11.49
N SER A 34 -5.58 3.36 11.42
CA SER A 34 -4.30 3.67 12.05
C SER A 34 -4.35 3.91 13.56
N ALA A 35 -5.51 4.17 14.13
CA ALA A 35 -5.75 4.42 15.56
C ALA A 35 -6.42 3.24 16.26
N ALA A 36 -7.05 2.32 15.53
CA ALA A 36 -7.31 0.95 16.01
C ALA A 36 -6.01 0.19 16.30
N ILE A 37 -4.87 0.73 15.83
CA ILE A 37 -3.49 0.36 16.17
C ILE A 37 -2.90 1.20 17.33
N SER A 38 -3.75 1.73 18.23
CA SER A 38 -3.36 2.57 19.39
C SER A 38 -2.35 1.91 20.35
N PRO A 39 -1.70 2.68 21.24
CA PRO A 39 -0.26 2.95 21.31
C PRO A 39 0.46 2.01 22.30
N ASP A 40 -0.22 0.95 22.72
CA ASP A 40 0.28 -0.01 23.69
C ASP A 40 0.68 -1.29 22.95
N GLN A 41 1.98 -1.37 22.66
CA GLN A 41 2.72 -2.53 22.14
C GLN A 41 2.76 -2.74 20.61
N SER A 42 3.79 -2.14 20.00
CA SER A 42 4.71 -2.82 19.06
C SER A 42 4.21 -3.44 17.73
N SER A 43 3.18 -2.91 17.07
CA SER A 43 2.79 -3.44 15.75
C SER A 43 2.33 -2.36 14.74
N LYS A 44 3.25 -1.91 13.88
CA LYS A 44 2.92 -1.17 12.65
C LYS A 44 2.00 -2.05 11.76
N ALA A 45 0.79 -1.59 11.41
CA ALA A 45 -0.17 -2.37 10.59
C ALA A 45 0.37 -2.76 9.20
N PHE A 46 1.26 -1.94 8.64
CA PHE A 46 2.12 -2.27 7.52
C PHE A 46 3.55 -2.27 8.03
N LYS A 47 4.21 -3.43 7.97
CA LYS A 47 5.56 -3.59 8.50
C LYS A 47 6.58 -3.16 7.44
N GLU A 48 6.41 -3.64 6.22
CA GLU A 48 7.38 -3.55 5.15
C GLU A 48 6.68 -3.48 3.78
N VAL A 49 7.38 -2.91 2.80
CA VAL A 49 7.00 -2.98 1.39
C VAL A 49 7.45 -4.33 0.83
N ALA A 50 6.63 -4.92 -0.04
CA ALA A 50 6.92 -6.18 -0.71
C ALA A 50 6.73 -6.04 -2.23
N ILE A 51 7.62 -6.69 -2.96
CA ILE A 51 7.45 -6.99 -4.38
C ILE A 51 7.36 -8.51 -4.49
N ILE A 52 6.31 -8.99 -5.15
CA ILE A 52 6.01 -10.41 -5.27
C ILE A 52 5.84 -10.76 -6.74
N ARG A 53 6.02 -12.03 -7.09
CA ARG A 53 5.68 -12.51 -8.44
C ARG A 53 4.17 -12.47 -8.64
N HIS A 54 3.74 -11.87 -9.75
CA HIS A 54 2.34 -11.89 -10.18
C HIS A 54 2.09 -13.17 -11.02
N PRO A 55 0.86 -13.70 -11.13
CA PRO A 55 0.54 -14.96 -11.81
C PRO A 55 1.14 -15.16 -13.21
N HIS A 56 1.42 -14.09 -13.96
CA HIS A 56 2.08 -14.20 -15.26
C HIS A 56 3.61 -14.09 -15.16
N ILE A 57 4.29 -14.87 -16.00
CA ILE A 57 5.75 -14.91 -16.03
C ILE A 57 6.30 -13.53 -16.42
N GLY A 58 7.22 -13.01 -15.62
CA GLY A 58 7.84 -11.70 -15.83
C GLY A 58 7.07 -10.53 -15.21
N GLU A 59 5.89 -10.77 -14.64
CA GLU A 59 5.13 -9.75 -13.93
C GLU A 59 5.39 -9.78 -12.43
N TYR A 60 5.38 -8.58 -11.84
CA TYR A 60 5.55 -8.37 -10.42
C TYR A 60 4.43 -7.50 -9.90
N ALA A 61 3.96 -7.81 -8.70
CA ALA A 61 2.99 -7.00 -7.98
C ALA A 61 3.66 -6.29 -6.81
N PHE A 62 3.24 -5.05 -6.58
CA PHE A 62 3.64 -4.25 -5.44
C PHE A 62 2.63 -4.44 -4.31
N GLY A 63 3.10 -4.61 -3.09
CA GLY A 63 2.26 -4.83 -1.93
C GLY A 63 2.93 -4.48 -0.62
N PHE A 64 2.26 -4.81 0.48
CA PHE A 64 2.73 -4.53 1.82
C PHE A 64 2.61 -5.76 2.71
N ILE A 65 3.68 -6.06 3.45
CA ILE A 65 3.64 -7.09 4.49
C ILE A 65 2.89 -6.52 5.68
N THR A 66 1.78 -7.15 6.04
CA THR A 66 0.94 -6.74 7.18
C THR A 66 1.21 -7.60 8.41
N SER A 67 1.45 -8.89 8.22
CA SER A 67 1.71 -9.84 9.29
C SER A 67 2.49 -11.06 8.78
N SER A 68 2.92 -11.92 9.71
CA SER A 68 3.46 -13.24 9.42
C SER A 68 2.67 -14.27 10.22
N ILE A 69 2.42 -15.43 9.63
CA ILE A 69 1.66 -16.53 10.22
C ILE A 69 2.42 -17.85 10.04
N ILE A 70 2.08 -18.83 10.89
CA ILE A 70 2.54 -20.20 10.74
C ILE A 70 1.36 -21.05 10.27
N LEU A 71 1.41 -21.53 9.03
CA LEU A 71 0.43 -22.45 8.48
C LEU A 71 0.81 -23.88 8.86
N ARG A 72 0.04 -24.50 9.76
CA ARG A 72 0.21 -25.91 10.11
C ARG A 72 -0.53 -26.81 9.11
N LYS A 73 0.20 -27.74 8.52
CA LYS A 73 -0.29 -28.81 7.64
C LYS A 73 -0.04 -30.16 8.32
N SER A 74 -0.69 -31.21 7.85
CA SER A 74 -0.42 -32.59 8.32
C SER A 74 1.04 -33.02 8.11
N THR A 75 1.72 -32.44 7.12
CA THR A 75 3.10 -32.74 6.72
C THR A 75 4.15 -31.83 7.36
N GLY A 76 3.76 -30.83 8.18
CA GLY A 76 4.68 -29.88 8.80
C GLY A 76 4.09 -28.49 8.99
N SER A 77 4.94 -27.49 9.23
CA SER A 77 4.52 -26.09 9.37
C SER A 77 5.30 -25.19 8.43
N GLU A 78 4.63 -24.23 7.82
CA GLU A 78 5.23 -23.22 6.93
C GLU A 78 5.05 -21.82 7.51
N GLU A 79 6.13 -21.05 7.56
CA GLU A 79 6.05 -19.63 7.88
C GLU A 79 5.73 -18.84 6.60
N LEU A 80 4.65 -18.07 6.65
CA LEU A 80 4.14 -17.29 5.52
C LEU A 80 3.95 -15.84 5.95
N CYS A 81 4.28 -14.91 5.07
CA CYS A 81 3.95 -13.51 5.20
C CYS A 81 2.59 -13.24 4.55
N CYS A 82 1.77 -12.44 5.23
CA CYS A 82 0.54 -11.89 4.70
C CYS A 82 0.87 -10.61 3.93
N VAL A 83 0.71 -10.66 2.61
CA VAL A 83 0.97 -9.56 1.69
C VAL A 83 -0.35 -9.01 1.18
N TYR A 84 -0.62 -7.74 1.49
CA TYR A 84 -1.73 -7.00 0.91
C TYR A 84 -1.29 -6.35 -0.40
N VAL A 85 -1.97 -6.69 -1.49
CA VAL A 85 -1.75 -6.12 -2.83
C VAL A 85 -2.89 -5.15 -3.14
N PRO A 86 -2.65 -3.83 -3.06
CA PRO A 86 -3.69 -2.85 -3.33
C PRO A 86 -4.11 -2.88 -4.80
N THR A 87 -5.41 -2.75 -5.05
CA THR A 87 -5.96 -2.58 -6.39
C THR A 87 -6.62 -1.21 -6.53
N ASN A 88 -6.93 -0.81 -7.76
CA ASN A 88 -7.55 0.49 -8.08
C ASN A 88 -8.95 0.66 -7.44
N HIS A 89 -9.58 -0.43 -7.00
CA HIS A 89 -10.81 -0.40 -6.22
C HIS A 89 -10.45 -0.16 -4.74
N LEU A 90 -10.71 1.06 -4.26
CA LEU A 90 -10.31 1.68 -2.98
C LEU A 90 -10.47 0.84 -1.68
N TYR A 91 -11.08 -0.36 -1.74
CA TYR A 91 -11.30 -1.28 -0.63
C TYR A 91 -11.09 -2.77 -0.94
N LEU A 92 -10.78 -3.14 -2.20
CA LEU A 92 -10.58 -4.53 -2.61
C LEU A 92 -9.18 -4.70 -3.17
N GLY A 93 -8.20 -4.83 -2.29
CA GLY A 93 -6.92 -5.43 -2.64
C GLY A 93 -6.93 -6.94 -2.39
N ASP A 94 -5.99 -7.65 -2.98
CA ASP A 94 -5.81 -9.06 -2.70
C ASP A 94 -5.00 -9.26 -1.42
N ILE A 95 -5.28 -10.35 -0.71
CA ILE A 95 -4.46 -10.82 0.41
C ILE A 95 -3.82 -12.13 0.00
N LEU A 96 -2.49 -12.14 -0.05
CA LEU A 96 -1.71 -13.29 -0.48
C LEU A 96 -0.84 -13.79 0.67
N LEU A 97 -0.81 -15.11 0.87
CA LEU A 97 0.08 -15.77 1.82
C LEU A 97 1.28 -16.32 1.06
N ILE A 98 2.44 -15.73 1.28
CA ILE A 98 3.64 -16.00 0.48
C ILE A 98 4.79 -16.36 1.41
N ASN A 99 5.61 -17.33 1.02
CA ASN A 99 6.79 -17.68 1.80
C ASN A 99 7.76 -16.48 1.83
N SER A 100 8.34 -16.20 3.00
CA SER A 100 9.26 -15.08 3.19
C SER A 100 10.41 -15.03 2.18
N LYS A 101 10.88 -16.19 1.71
CA LYS A 101 11.96 -16.33 0.72
C LYS A 101 11.58 -15.91 -0.70
N ASP A 102 10.28 -15.93 -1.01
CA ASP A 102 9.73 -15.61 -2.33
C ASP A 102 9.30 -14.14 -2.43
N ILE A 103 9.59 -13.34 -1.39
CA ILE A 103 9.26 -11.92 -1.30
C ILE A 103 10.52 -11.08 -1.48
N LEU A 104 10.50 -10.21 -2.48
CA LEU A 104 11.53 -9.21 -2.70
C LEU A 104 11.21 -7.99 -1.84
N ARG A 105 12.15 -7.57 -0.98
CA ARG A 105 11.97 -6.44 -0.05
C ARG A 105 12.74 -5.24 -0.57
N PRO A 106 12.10 -4.28 -1.27
CA PRO A 106 12.80 -3.10 -1.75
C PRO A 106 13.25 -2.20 -0.58
N ASN A 107 14.31 -1.45 -0.79
CA ASN A 107 14.75 -0.39 0.12
C ASN A 107 13.83 0.84 0.03
N LEU A 108 12.57 0.65 0.41
CA LEU A 108 11.52 1.67 0.46
C LEU A 108 10.88 1.66 1.84
N SER A 109 10.62 2.85 2.36
CA SER A 109 9.73 3.01 3.50
C SER A 109 8.28 2.69 3.11
N VAL A 110 7.48 2.30 4.10
CA VAL A 110 6.02 2.12 3.91
C VAL A 110 5.37 3.39 3.36
N ARG A 111 5.85 4.57 3.76
CA ARG A 111 5.35 5.86 3.28
C ARG A 111 5.55 6.03 1.77
N GLU A 112 6.75 5.74 1.28
CA GLU A 112 7.06 5.79 -0.16
C GLU A 112 6.23 4.75 -0.92
N GLY A 113 6.04 3.55 -0.35
CA GLY A 113 5.16 2.55 -0.95
C GLY A 113 3.71 3.03 -1.09
N ILE A 114 3.17 3.70 -0.07
CA ILE A 114 1.82 4.29 -0.13
C ILE A 114 1.74 5.37 -1.22
N GLU A 115 2.75 6.21 -1.35
CA GLU A 115 2.82 7.24 -2.40
C GLU A 115 2.81 6.63 -3.81
N ILE A 116 3.57 5.55 -4.02
CA ILE A 116 3.56 4.80 -5.29
C ILE A 116 2.16 4.30 -5.62
N VAL A 117 1.45 3.72 -4.64
CA VAL A 117 0.11 3.16 -4.86
C VAL A 117 -0.91 4.26 -5.15
N ILE A 118 -0.91 5.35 -4.37
CA ILE A 118 -1.84 6.48 -4.56
C ILE A 118 -1.61 7.17 -5.90
N SER A 119 -0.35 7.28 -6.34
CA SER A 119 0.00 7.88 -7.64
C SER A 119 -0.26 6.95 -8.83
N GLY A 120 -0.75 5.73 -8.60
CA GLY A 120 -0.94 4.74 -9.66
C GLY A 120 0.37 4.26 -10.29
N GLY A 121 1.47 4.31 -9.54
CA GLY A 121 2.80 3.88 -9.98
C GLY A 121 3.70 5.01 -10.49
N MET A 122 3.20 6.24 -10.63
CA MET A 122 3.99 7.37 -11.18
C MET A 122 5.18 7.79 -10.32
N SER A 123 5.10 7.58 -9.00
CA SER A 123 6.19 7.89 -8.07
C SER A 123 7.24 6.77 -7.93
N ILE A 124 7.18 5.71 -8.74
CA ILE A 124 8.14 4.61 -8.64
C ILE A 124 9.55 5.07 -9.07
N PRO A 125 10.61 4.84 -8.27
CA PRO A 125 11.96 5.24 -8.64
C PRO A 125 12.48 4.40 -9.81
N LYS A 126 13.39 4.98 -10.59
CA LYS A 126 14.01 4.29 -11.75
C LYS A 126 14.84 3.06 -11.37
N LEU A 127 15.30 3.01 -10.12
CA LEU A 127 16.09 1.91 -9.59
C LEU A 127 15.52 1.51 -8.23
N LEU A 128 15.20 0.23 -8.09
CA LEU A 128 14.82 -0.40 -6.83
C LEU A 128 15.91 -1.40 -6.46
N THR A 129 16.51 -1.22 -5.29
CA THR A 129 17.46 -2.17 -4.72
C THR A 129 16.74 -3.00 -3.67
N THR A 130 16.89 -4.32 -3.70
CA THR A 130 16.38 -5.19 -2.63
C THR A 130 17.33 -5.19 -1.44
N ILE A 131 16.76 -5.22 -0.24
CA ILE A 131 17.51 -5.47 0.98
C ILE A 131 17.62 -6.99 1.08
N ASP A 132 18.57 -7.57 0.34
CA ASP A 132 18.82 -9.00 0.44
C ASP A 132 19.45 -9.29 1.81
N PRO A 133 18.94 -10.26 2.58
CA PRO A 133 19.55 -10.65 3.86
C PRO A 133 20.93 -11.33 3.72
N GLU A 134 21.45 -11.53 2.50
CA GLU A 134 22.69 -12.28 2.22
C GLU A 134 23.93 -11.41 1.91
N PHE A 135 24.09 -10.25 2.54
CA PHE A 135 25.35 -9.49 2.50
C PHE A 135 25.90 -9.13 3.88
N ASN A 136 25.82 -10.06 4.83
CA ASN A 136 26.68 -10.08 6.01
C ASN A 136 27.52 -11.37 5.97
N LEU A 137 28.59 -11.36 5.17
CA LEU A 137 29.73 -12.30 5.27
C LEU A 137 30.88 -11.59 6.00
#